data_AF-A0A1F8RLI0-F1
#
_entry.id   AF-A0A1F8RLI0-F1
#
_cell.length_a   1.000
_cell.length_b   1.000
_cell.length_c   1.000
_cell.angle_alpha   90.00
_cell.angle_beta   90.00
_cell.angle_gamma   90.00
#
_symmetry.space_group_name_H-M   'P 1'
#
loop_
_entity.id
_entity.type
_entity.pdbx_description
1 polymer ?
#
loop_
_entity_poly.entity_id
_entity_poly.type
_entity_poly.pdbx_seq_one_letter_code
_entity_poly.pdbx_strand_id
1 'polypeptide(L)'
;MMTAAEGTCAVCGEALEELNSAQCGECDQRFHLNQRNDVGGKDCGDVWIDEQYLSLRFACFNCLRPDERSPTGGEAEPPVGEGH
;
A
#
# COMPACT_ATOMS: atom_id res chain seq x y z
N MET A 1 29.65 0.10 11.10
CA MET A 1 28.42 -0.56 11.60
C MET A 1 27.26 0.37 11.29
N MET A 2 26.51 0.09 10.23
CA MET A 2 25.30 0.85 9.92
C MET A 2 24.20 0.27 10.80
N THR A 3 23.72 1.06 11.76
CA THR A 3 22.60 0.71 12.62
C THR A 3 21.33 0.70 11.78
N ALA A 4 20.69 -0.46 11.67
CA ALA A 4 19.41 -0.61 11.00
C ALA A 4 18.41 0.35 11.65
N ALA A 5 17.76 1.20 10.85
CA ALA A 5 16.69 2.03 11.37
C ALA A 5 15.49 1.14 11.69
N GLU A 6 15.30 0.84 12.98
CA GLU A 6 14.17 0.10 13.55
C GLU A 6 12.87 0.89 13.34
N GLY A 7 12.34 0.87 12.12
CA GLY A 7 11.07 1.49 11.77
C GLY A 7 9.88 0.56 12.01
N THR A 8 8.71 1.12 12.24
CA THR A 8 7.44 0.39 12.30
C THR A 8 6.65 0.59 11.00
N CYS A 9 5.99 -0.46 10.52
CA CYS A 9 5.14 -0.37 9.35
C CYS A 9 3.91 0.49 9.66
N ALA A 10 3.67 1.53 8.88
CA ALA A 10 2.53 2.42 9.09
C ALA A 10 1.16 1.76 8.77
N VAL A 11 1.15 0.59 8.14
CA VAL A 11 -0.09 -0.12 7.76
C VAL A 11 -0.45 -1.18 8.80
N CYS A 12 0.45 -2.12 9.11
CA CYS A 12 0.15 -3.21 10.05
C CYS A 12 0.68 -2.98 11.48
N GLY A 13 1.54 -1.99 11.71
CA GLY A 13 2.11 -1.70 13.03
C GLY A 13 3.22 -2.65 13.49
N GLU A 14 3.63 -3.62 12.66
CA GLU A 14 4.74 -4.52 12.97
C GLU A 14 6.11 -3.90 12.62
N ALA A 15 7.18 -4.45 13.18
CA ALA A 15 8.54 -4.00 12.89
C ALA A 15 8.90 -4.19 11.40
N LEU A 16 9.63 -3.24 10.84
CA LEU A 16 10.18 -3.30 9.49
C LEU A 16 11.56 -3.93 9.51
N GLU A 17 11.82 -4.74 8.50
CA GLU A 17 13.18 -5.11 8.13
C GLU A 17 13.70 -4.11 7.09
N GLU A 18 14.95 -3.68 7.24
CA GLU A 18 15.54 -2.66 6.36
C GLU A 18 15.52 -3.07 4.88
N LEU A 19 15.72 -4.36 4.60
CA LEU A 19 15.77 -4.91 3.24
C LEU A 19 14.37 -5.20 2.64
N ASN A 20 13.33 -5.29 3.47
CA ASN A 20 11.97 -5.66 3.05
C ASN A 20 10.96 -4.54 3.37
N SER A 21 11.39 -3.30 3.17
CA SER A 21 10.55 -2.12 3.38
C SER A 21 10.82 -1.02 2.36
N ALA A 22 9.81 -0.20 2.11
CA ALA A 22 9.88 0.96 1.22
C ALA A 22 9.27 2.19 1.89
N GLN A 23 9.58 3.38 1.35
CA GLN A 23 8.96 4.63 1.74
C GLN A 23 7.81 4.95 0.78
N CYS A 24 6.64 5.31 1.31
CA CYS A 24 5.50 5.71 0.52
C CYS A 24 5.74 7.09 -0.12
N GLY A 25 5.57 7.19 -1.44
CA GLY A 25 5.72 8.44 -2.18
C GLY A 25 4.61 9.48 -1.93
N GLU A 26 3.54 9.09 -1.23
CA GLU A 26 2.38 9.96 -0.94
C GLU A 26 2.38 10.52 0.48
N CYS A 27 2.82 9.73 1.48
CA CYS A 27 2.75 10.10 2.90
C CYS A 27 4.09 10.01 3.65
N ASP A 28 5.17 9.71 2.95
CA ASP A 28 6.55 9.58 3.47
C ASP A 28 6.75 8.54 4.58
N GLN A 29 5.71 7.79 4.95
CA GLN A 29 5.78 6.71 5.93
C GLN A 29 6.38 5.44 5.32
N ARG A 30 7.06 4.63 6.15
CA ARG A 30 7.57 3.33 5.74
C ARG A 30 6.52 2.22 5.85
N PHE A 31 6.59 1.25 4.94
CA PHE A 31 5.70 0.08 4.90
C PHE A 31 6.47 -1.17 4.44
N HIS A 32 5.93 -2.37 4.72
CA HIS A 32 6.50 -3.62 4.22
C HIS A 32 6.33 -3.73 2.70
N LEU A 33 7.42 -4.06 2.02
CA LEU A 33 7.42 -4.38 0.60
C LEU A 33 8.35 -5.55 0.38
N ASN A 34 7.81 -6.64 -0.17
CA ASN A 34 8.61 -7.79 -0.53
C ASN A 34 9.29 -7.57 -1.89
N GLN A 35 10.55 -7.16 -1.86
CA GLN A 35 11.32 -6.87 -3.07
C GLN A 35 11.86 -8.15 -3.76
N ARG A 36 11.70 -9.32 -3.13
CA ARG A 36 12.25 -10.59 -3.58
C ARG A 36 11.14 -11.60 -3.84
N ASN A 37 11.25 -12.32 -4.96
CA ASN A 37 10.32 -13.38 -5.31
C ASN A 37 10.73 -14.76 -4.76
N ASP A 38 12.00 -14.90 -4.35
CA ASP A 38 12.58 -16.16 -3.88
C ASP A 38 12.53 -16.33 -2.35
N VAL A 39 12.14 -15.27 -1.63
CA VAL A 39 11.99 -15.26 -0.17
C VAL A 39 10.58 -14.79 0.16
N GLY A 40 9.96 -15.46 1.13
CA GLY A 40 8.66 -15.03 1.64
C GLY A 40 8.78 -13.67 2.33
N GLY A 41 7.81 -12.80 2.08
CA GLY A 41 7.73 -11.47 2.67
C GLY A 41 6.28 -11.01 2.80
N LYS A 42 6.11 -9.83 3.38
CA LYS A 42 4.81 -9.17 3.52
C LYS A 42 4.75 -7.96 2.60
N ASP A 43 3.56 -7.73 2.04
CA ASP A 43 3.27 -6.53 1.25
C ASP A 43 2.16 -5.74 1.95
N CYS A 44 2.52 -4.54 2.40
CA CYS A 44 1.62 -3.56 3.02
C CYS A 44 1.39 -2.36 2.09
N GLY A 45 1.71 -2.51 0.82
CA GLY A 45 1.57 -1.51 -0.21
C GLY A 45 1.81 -2.15 -1.56
N ASP A 46 1.94 -1.31 -2.57
CA ASP A 46 2.15 -1.74 -3.95
C ASP A 46 3.27 -0.95 -4.62
N VAL A 47 3.84 -1.55 -5.65
CA VAL A 47 4.83 -0.95 -6.54
C VAL A 47 4.42 -1.19 -7.99
N TRP A 48 4.36 -0.11 -8.76
CA TRP A 48 4.02 -0.18 -10.19
C TRP A 48 4.90 0.76 -11.00
N ILE A 49 4.93 0.53 -12.31
CA ILE A 49 5.58 1.43 -13.26
C ILE A 49 4.59 2.54 -13.58
N ASP A 50 4.95 3.77 -13.29
CA ASP A 50 4.31 4.94 -13.85
C ASP A 50 4.76 5.09 -15.29
N GLU A 51 3.86 4.83 -16.24
CA GLU A 51 4.16 4.85 -17.67
C GLU A 51 4.43 6.26 -18.21
N GLN A 52 3.92 7.29 -17.55
CA GLN A 52 4.11 8.68 -17.98
C GLN A 52 5.54 9.15 -17.71
N TYR A 53 6.09 8.76 -16.55
CA TYR A 53 7.43 9.15 -16.11
C TYR A 53 8.45 8.02 -16.21
N LEU A 54 8.05 6.83 -16.67
CA LEU A 54 8.88 5.62 -16.78
C LEU A 54 9.65 5.32 -15.49
N SER A 55 8.97 5.42 -14.36
CA SER A 55 9.57 5.32 -13.02
C SER A 55 8.79 4.35 -12.13
N LEU A 56 9.44 3.81 -11.10
CA LEU A 56 8.75 3.01 -10.09
C LEU A 56 8.07 3.93 -9.09
N ARG A 57 6.78 3.70 -8.86
CA ARG A 57 6.03 4.34 -7.77
C ARG A 57 5.76 3.35 -6.66
N PHE A 58 5.84 3.85 -5.43
CA PHE A 58 5.66 3.09 -4.21
C PHE A 58 4.58 3.77 -3.38
N ALA A 59 3.54 3.02 -3.00
CA ALA A 59 2.51 3.56 -2.13
C ALA A 59 2.00 2.51 -1.14
N CYS A 60 1.77 2.92 0.11
CA CYS A 60 1.21 2.05 1.14
C CYS A 60 -0.31 1.90 0.97
N PHE A 61 -0.88 0.81 1.49
CA PHE A 61 -2.33 0.58 1.37
C PHE A 61 -3.19 1.59 2.12
N ASN A 62 -2.64 2.28 3.13
CA ASN A 62 -3.33 3.41 3.75
C ASN A 62 -3.63 4.55 2.77
N CYS A 63 -2.75 4.77 1.79
CA CYS A 63 -2.91 5.80 0.76
C CYS A 63 -3.67 5.27 -0.46
N LEU A 64 -3.41 4.02 -0.86
CA LEU A 64 -4.06 3.40 -2.02
C LEU A 64 -5.52 3.01 -1.77
N ARG A 65 -5.88 2.70 -0.52
CA ARG A 65 -7.20 2.18 -0.15
C ARG A 65 -7.80 2.95 1.03
N PRO A 66 -8.08 4.26 0.85
CA PRO A 66 -8.64 5.08 1.92
C PRO A 66 -10.05 4.63 2.34
N ASP A 67 -10.81 4.02 1.44
CA ASP A 67 -12.21 3.64 1.64
C ASP A 67 -12.38 2.33 2.44
N GLU A 68 -11.44 1.38 2.31
CA GLU A 68 -11.45 0.13 3.08
C GLU A 68 -11.22 0.32 4.60
N ARG A 69 -10.92 1.55 5.03
CA ARG A 69 -10.87 1.93 6.45
C ARG A 69 -12.23 2.23 7.06
N SER A 70 -13.28 2.36 6.26
CA SER A 70 -14.63 2.71 6.72
C SER A 70 -15.51 1.46 6.83
N PRO A 71 -15.95 1.04 8.04
CA PRO A 71 -16.85 -0.11 8.16
C PRO A 71 -18.30 0.32 7.90
N THR A 72 -18.63 0.82 6.70
CA THR A 72 -20.01 0.95 6.18
C THR A 72 -19.99 1.62 4.82
N GLY A 73 -20.44 0.92 3.76
CA GLY A 73 -20.60 1.48 2.41
C GLY A 73 -21.24 0.48 1.46
N GLY A 74 -22.33 -0.15 1.87
CA GLY A 74 -23.18 -0.89 0.95
C GLY A 74 -23.98 0.09 0.10
N GLU A 75 -23.49 0.42 -1.09
CA GLU A 75 -24.34 1.04 -2.10
C GLU A 75 -25.24 -0.04 -2.71
N ALA A 76 -26.49 -0.07 -2.26
CA ALA A 76 -27.57 -0.73 -2.95
C ALA A 76 -27.73 -0.10 -4.35
N GLU A 77 -27.61 -0.92 -5.40
CA GLU A 77 -27.93 -0.53 -6.76
C GLU A 77 -29.41 -0.07 -6.82
N PRO A 78 -29.71 1.18 -7.22
CA PRO A 78 -31.09 1.58 -7.46
C PRO A 78 -31.59 0.91 -8.77
N PRO A 79 -32.84 0.37 -8.80
CA PRO A 79 -33.36 -0.30 -9.99
C PRO A 79 -33.49 0.69 -11.15
N VAL A 80 -32.87 0.36 -12.29
CA VAL A 80 -33.03 1.09 -13.55
C VAL A 80 -34.50 1.02 -13.99
N GLY A 81 -35.11 2.20 -14.10
CA GLY A 81 -36.56 2.40 -14.22
C GLY A 81 -37.22 1.85 -15.49
N GLU A 82 -38.49 1.51 -15.31
CA GLU A 82 -39.51 1.27 -16.31
C GLU A 82 -39.85 2.52 -17.14
N GLY A 83 -40.11 2.33 -18.44
CA GLY A 83 -41.03 3.18 -19.22
C GLY A 83 -40.43 4.01 -20.36
N HIS A 84 -40.63 3.52 -21.59
CA HIS A 84 -41.34 4.25 -22.65
C HIS A 84 -41.88 3.28 -23.70
#